data_AF-A0A966BI31-F1
#
_entry.id   AF-A0A966BI31-F1
#
_cell.length_a   1.000
_cell.length_b   1.000
_cell.length_c   1.000
_cell.angle_alpha   90.00
_cell.angle_beta   90.00
_cell.angle_gamma   90.00
#
_symmetry.space_group_name_H-M   'P 1'
#
loop_
_entity.id
_entity.type
_entity.pdbx_description
1 polymer ?
#
loop_
_entity_poly.entity_id
_entity_poly.type
_entity_poly.pdbx_seq_one_letter_code
_entity_poly.pdbx_strand_id
1 'polypeptide(L)'
;MGPYEKIIRSYFNACSEGEDTDISAHFSDDATIFDTNHPPVVGKPEIGVFWLRIRSKWQNAKWFVHRVVEDGETAAIEWAMT
;
A
#
# COMPACT_ATOMS: atom_id res chain seq x y z
N MET A 1 6.60 9.45 16.35
CA MET A 1 6.53 9.10 14.93
C MET A 1 7.78 8.31 14.63
N GLY A 2 7.64 7.01 14.38
CA GLY A 2 8.79 6.17 14.07
C GLY A 2 9.30 6.43 12.64
N PRO A 3 10.47 5.91 12.27
CA PRO A 3 11.08 6.16 10.96
C PRO A 3 10.22 5.69 9.78
N TYR A 4 9.35 4.69 9.95
CA TYR A 4 8.60 4.07 8.85
C TYR A 4 7.21 4.66 8.62
N GLU A 5 6.58 5.24 9.64
CA GLU A 5 5.23 5.80 9.55
C GLU A 5 5.08 6.80 8.39
N LYS A 6 6.08 7.63 8.13
CA LYS A 6 6.06 8.58 7.01
C LYS A 6 6.00 7.88 5.65
N ILE A 7 6.77 6.79 5.47
CA ILE A 7 6.84 6.03 4.22
C ILE A 7 5.52 5.27 4.01
N ILE A 8 4.99 4.64 5.07
CA ILE A 8 3.71 3.94 5.06
C ILE A 8 2.58 4.90 4.65
N ARG A 9 2.48 6.07 5.29
CA ARG A 9 1.46 7.06 4.95
C ARG A 9 1.58 7.55 3.50
N SER A 10 2.80 7.75 3.02
CA SER A 10 3.05 8.11 1.61
C SER A 10 2.57 7.01 0.66
N TYR A 11 2.85 5.75 0.97
CA TYR A 11 2.40 4.60 0.17
C TYR A 11 0.87 4.53 0.09
N PHE A 12 0.17 4.64 1.22
CA PHE A 12 -1.30 4.65 1.24
C PHE A 12 -1.91 5.87 0.54
N ASN A 13 -1.22 7.02 0.58
CA ASN A 13 -1.60 8.19 -0.22
C ASN A 13 -1.45 7.92 -1.72
N ALA A 14 -0.36 7.28 -2.14
CA ALA A 14 -0.16 6.86 -3.52
C ALA A 14 -1.24 5.84 -3.97
N CYS A 15 -1.61 4.88 -3.11
CA CYS A 15 -2.74 3.98 -3.40
C CYS A 15 -4.05 4.75 -3.62
N SER A 16 -4.27 5.85 -2.91
CA SER A 16 -5.49 6.65 -2.99
C SER A 16 -5.54 7.58 -4.20
N GLU A 17 -4.40 8.15 -4.61
CA GLU A 17 -4.36 9.27 -5.57
C GLU A 17 -3.28 9.18 -6.65
N GLY A 18 -2.24 8.37 -6.45
CA GLY A 18 -1.12 8.24 -7.39
C GLY A 18 -1.37 7.24 -8.51
N GLU A 19 -0.44 7.18 -9.46
CA GLU A 19 -0.41 6.18 -10.53
C GLU A 19 0.33 4.90 -10.10
N ASP A 20 0.33 3.88 -10.95
CA ASP A 20 1.01 2.61 -10.68
C ASP A 20 2.49 2.80 -10.36
N THR A 21 3.17 3.73 -11.03
CA THR A 21 4.57 4.06 -10.79
C THR A 21 4.80 4.72 -9.44
N ASP A 22 3.89 5.60 -8.98
CA ASP A 22 3.95 6.23 -7.65
C ASP A 22 3.80 5.18 -6.55
N ILE A 23 2.85 4.25 -6.72
CA ILE A 23 2.61 3.15 -5.78
C ILE A 23 3.82 2.21 -5.76
N SER A 24 4.29 1.81 -6.94
CA SER A 24 5.44 0.93 -7.13
C SER A 24 6.68 1.49 -6.43
N ALA A 25 6.90 2.81 -6.48
CA ALA A 25 8.09 3.46 -5.92
C ALA A 25 8.38 3.09 -4.46
N HIS A 26 7.37 2.68 -3.69
CA HIS A 26 7.47 2.28 -2.29
C HIS A 26 8.01 0.86 -2.02
N PHE A 27 8.20 0.04 -3.06
CA PHE A 27 8.56 -1.37 -2.91
C PHE A 27 10.00 -1.68 -3.40
N SER A 28 10.58 -2.77 -2.89
CA SER A 28 11.73 -3.44 -3.49
C SER A 28 11.30 -4.25 -4.72
N ASP A 29 12.25 -4.62 -5.58
CA ASP A 29 11.95 -5.36 -6.82
C ASP A 29 11.29 -6.71 -6.57
N ASP A 30 11.59 -7.35 -5.43
CA ASP A 30 11.09 -8.66 -5.00
C ASP A 30 9.92 -8.60 -4.02
N ALA A 31 9.36 -7.41 -3.76
CA ALA A 31 8.30 -7.24 -2.80
C ALA A 31 7.07 -8.10 -3.15
N THR A 32 6.40 -8.60 -2.10
CA THR A 32 5.18 -9.40 -2.25
C THR A 32 4.08 -8.88 -1.36
N ILE A 33 2.88 -8.69 -1.92
CA ILE A 33 1.66 -8.43 -1.15
C ILE A 33 0.90 -9.74 -0.98
N PHE A 34 0.63 -10.06 0.28
CA PHE A 34 -0.27 -11.12 0.70
C PHE A 34 -1.58 -10.52 1.21
N ASP A 35 -2.70 -11.04 0.74
CA ASP A 35 -4.04 -10.67 1.18
C ASP A 35 -4.88 -11.95 1.27
N THR A 36 -5.87 -11.95 2.15
CA THR A 36 -6.70 -13.12 2.40
C THR A 36 -7.69 -13.42 1.27
N ASN A 37 -7.89 -12.50 0.33
CA ASN A 37 -8.89 -12.58 -0.74
C ASN A 37 -8.29 -12.74 -2.14
N HIS A 38 -6.96 -12.68 -2.29
CA HIS A 38 -6.31 -12.83 -3.59
C HIS A 38 -5.00 -13.65 -3.51
N PRO A 39 -4.60 -14.33 -4.60
CA PRO A 39 -3.26 -14.93 -4.70
C PRO A 39 -2.16 -13.86 -4.52
N PRO A 40 -0.98 -14.22 -4.00
CA PRO A 40 0.10 -13.25 -3.78
C PRO A 40 0.42 -12.44 -5.04
N VAL A 41 0.64 -11.13 -4.86
CA VAL A 41 1.10 -10.24 -5.92
C VAL A 41 2.59 -10.02 -5.72
N VAL A 42 3.39 -10.50 -6.65
CA VAL A 42 4.86 -10.50 -6.56
C VAL A 42 5.42 -9.51 -7.57
N GLY A 43 6.34 -8.66 -7.13
CA GLY A 43 7.01 -7.68 -7.96
C GLY A 43 6.43 -6.29 -7.82
N LYS A 44 7.32 -5.30 -7.75
CA LYS A 44 6.98 -3.89 -7.60
C LYS A 44 6.04 -3.36 -8.71
N PRO A 45 6.31 -3.59 -10.01
CA PRO A 45 5.39 -3.15 -11.08
C PRO A 45 3.99 -3.76 -10.94
N GLU A 46 3.92 -5.05 -10.61
CA GLU A 46 2.67 -5.80 -10.45
C GLU A 46 1.85 -5.27 -9.26
N ILE A 47 2.51 -4.88 -8.17
CA ILE A 47 1.89 -4.25 -7.01
C ILE A 47 1.26 -2.89 -7.38
N GLY A 48 1.93 -2.07 -8.17
CA GLY A 48 1.38 -0.78 -8.64
C GLY A 48 0.09 -0.96 -9.43
N VAL A 49 0.12 -1.83 -10.45
CA VAL A 49 -1.04 -2.14 -11.29
C VAL A 49 -2.18 -2.76 -10.46
N PHE A 50 -1.84 -3.60 -9.49
CA PHE A 50 -2.80 -4.24 -8.60
C PHE A 50 -3.63 -3.20 -7.85
N TRP A 51 -3.01 -2.21 -7.20
CA TRP A 51 -3.73 -1.21 -6.41
C TRP A 51 -4.55 -0.25 -7.27
N LEU A 52 -4.10 0.12 -8.47
CA LEU A 52 -4.94 0.88 -9.40
C LEU A 52 -6.23 0.14 -9.75
N ARG A 53 -6.13 -1.18 -10.02
CA ARG A 53 -7.30 -2.01 -10.30
C ARG A 53 -8.23 -2.10 -9.11
N ILE A 54 -7.71 -2.22 -7.89
CA ILE A 54 -8.53 -2.25 -6.67
C ILE A 54 -9.21 -0.90 -6.44
N ARG A 55 -8.49 0.23 -6.57
CA ARG A 55 -9.05 1.58 -6.47
C ARG A 55 -10.19 1.79 -7.45
N SER A 56 -10.00 1.41 -8.71
CA SER A 56 -11.02 1.51 -9.76
C SER A 56 -12.23 0.61 -9.48
N LYS A 57 -12.00 -0.65 -9.07
CA LYS A 57 -13.06 -1.61 -8.71
C LYS A 57 -13.99 -1.07 -7.62
N TRP A 58 -13.45 -0.32 -6.67
CA TRP A 58 -14.18 0.26 -5.54
C TRP A 58 -14.50 1.74 -5.73
N GLN A 59 -14.79 2.18 -6.96
CA GLN A 59 -15.29 3.53 -7.28
C GLN A 59 -14.36 4.67 -6.81
N ASN A 60 -13.06 4.55 -7.09
CA ASN A 60 -12.02 5.49 -6.64
C ASN A 60 -11.85 5.52 -5.13
N ALA A 61 -11.80 4.33 -4.54
CA ALA A 61 -11.58 4.17 -3.11
C ALA A 61 -10.35 4.94 -2.62
N LYS A 62 -10.46 5.46 -1.40
CA LYS A 62 -9.35 6.11 -0.69
C LYS A 62 -9.01 5.34 0.57
N TRP A 63 -7.73 5.26 0.89
CA TRP A 63 -7.24 4.60 2.09
C TRP A 63 -6.64 5.59 3.08
N PHE A 64 -7.06 5.49 4.33
CA PHE A 64 -6.66 6.37 5.40
C PHE A 64 -5.99 5.56 6.51
N VAL A 65 -4.72 5.86 6.81
CA VAL A 65 -3.98 5.23 7.90
C VAL A 65 -4.35 5.93 9.22
N HIS A 66 -5.01 5.22 10.13
CA HIS A 66 -5.39 5.74 11.44
C HIS A 66 -4.29 5.55 12.48
N ARG A 67 -3.70 4.36 12.52
CA ARG A 67 -2.66 4.01 13.50
C ARG A 67 -1.52 3.26 12.85
N VAL A 68 -0.31 3.51 13.33
CA VAL A 68 0.90 2.76 13.01
C VAL A 68 1.56 2.34 14.32
N VAL A 69 1.97 1.08 14.41
CA VAL A 69 2.79 0.53 15.50
C VAL A 69 4.03 -0.09 14.86
N GLU A 70 5.21 0.39 15.23
CA GLU A 70 6.50 -0.06 14.67
C GLU A 70 7.25 -0.93 15.69
N ASP A 71 7.90 -2.00 15.22
CA ASP A 71 8.82 -2.85 15.98
C ASP A 71 9.98 -3.31 15.07
N GLY A 72 11.18 -2.80 15.35
CA GLY A 72 12.34 -3.00 14.48
C GLY A 72 12.06 -2.55 13.06
N GLU A 73 12.24 -3.46 12.08
CA GLU A 73 11.99 -3.22 10.66
C GLU A 73 10.55 -3.55 10.23
N THR A 74 9.66 -3.82 11.19
CA THR A 74 8.28 -4.21 10.93
C THR A 74 7.30 -3.17 11.45
N ALA A 75 6.13 -3.10 10.81
CA ALA A 75 5.05 -2.23 11.25
C ALA A 75 3.69 -2.90 11.05
N ALA A 76 2.80 -2.69 12.01
CA ALA A 76 1.38 -3.01 11.90
C ALA A 76 0.58 -1.70 11.80
N ILE A 77 -0.49 -1.73 11.00
CA ILE A 77 -1.32 -0.56 10.75
C ILE A 77 -2.80 -0.86 10.91
N GLU A 78 -3.54 0.17 11.33
CA GLU A 78 -4.99 0.22 11.22
C GLU A 78 -5.34 1.26 10.15
N TRP A 79 -6.17 0.87 9.19
CA TRP A 79 -6.59 1.73 8.09
C TRP A 79 -8.08 1.57 7.80
N ALA A 80 -8.67 2.59 7.19
CA ALA A 80 -10.04 2.55 6.67
C ALA A 80 -10.05 2.87 5.17
N MET A 81 -11.07 2.36 4.48
CA MET A 81 -11.34 2.64 3.08
C MET A 81 -12.69 3.33 2.94
N THR A 82 -12.78 4.35 2.10
CA THR A 82 -14.05 5.01 1.71
C THR A 82 -14.31 4.82 0.23
#